data_AF-A0A4D4KX28-F1
#
_entry.id   AF-A0A4D4KX28-F1
#
_cell.length_a   1.000
_cell.length_b   1.000
_cell.length_c   1.000
_cell.angle_alpha   90.00
_cell.angle_beta   90.00
_cell.angle_gamma   90.00
#
_symmetry.space_group_name_H-M   'P 1'
#
loop_
_entity.id
_entity.type
_entity.pdbx_description
1 polymer ?
#
loop_
_entity_poly.entity_id
_entity_poly.type
_entity_poly.pdbx_seq_one_letter_code
_entity_poly.pdbx_strand_id
1 'polypeptide(L)'
;MYWFGASVGATRGLIQLDGPDYHVSKRLWALAAYSRFIRPGAVRVSADSGAEGVRTTAFRNRDGRRVLEILNTGEEAVRADYALRGGASGGGHARGAVYRTDETHALSRVGTARVRDGRLAVELPGRSLTTVVLR
;
A
#
# COMPACT_ATOMS: atom_id res chain seq x y z
N MET A 1 -8.41 8.77 -11.81
CA MET A 1 -7.62 9.29 -12.96
C MET A 1 -6.75 10.43 -12.43
N TYR A 2 -5.46 10.50 -12.80
CA TYR A 2 -4.62 11.66 -12.47
C TYR A 2 -4.59 12.59 -13.68
N TRP A 3 -4.38 13.90 -13.47
CA TRP A 3 -4.48 14.91 -14.53
C TRP A 3 -3.41 14.73 -15.61
N PHE A 4 -2.13 14.78 -15.23
CA PHE A 4 -1.01 14.48 -16.13
C PHE A 4 -0.12 13.37 -15.56
N GLY A 5 0.09 12.31 -16.34
CA GLY A 5 1.06 11.27 -16.02
C GLY A 5 2.49 11.81 -16.08
N ALA A 6 2.86 12.41 -17.21
CA ALA A 6 4.14 13.08 -17.40
C ALA A 6 3.93 14.45 -18.07
N SER A 7 4.77 15.43 -17.74
CA SER A 7 4.68 16.77 -18.33
C SER A 7 5.99 17.54 -18.21
N VAL A 8 6.20 18.50 -19.11
CA VAL A 8 7.23 19.53 -18.97
C VAL A 8 6.80 20.60 -17.96
N GLY A 9 7.76 21.13 -17.18
CA GLY A 9 7.52 22.21 -16.22
C GLY A 9 6.77 21.79 -14.93
N ALA A 10 6.47 22.78 -14.09
CA ALA A 10 5.95 22.59 -12.72
C ALA A 10 4.43 22.34 -12.66
N THR A 11 3.91 21.38 -13.42
CA THR A 11 2.45 21.07 -13.46
C THR A 11 1.95 20.20 -12.31
N ARG A 12 2.86 19.75 -11.43
CA ARG A 12 2.62 18.68 -10.43
C ARG A 12 2.24 17.32 -11.03
N GLY A 13 2.62 17.06 -12.30
CA GLY A 13 2.57 15.72 -12.90
C GLY A 13 3.22 14.63 -12.05
N LEU A 14 2.92 13.37 -12.35
CA LEU A 14 3.52 12.24 -11.64
C LEU A 14 5.02 12.12 -11.98
N ILE A 15 5.37 12.41 -13.23
CA ILE A 15 6.74 12.51 -13.76
C ILE A 15 6.93 13.91 -14.35
N GLN A 16 7.97 14.62 -13.92
CA GLN A 16 8.39 15.86 -14.56
C GLN A 16 9.46 15.53 -15.60
N LEU A 17 9.27 16.03 -16.82
CA LEU A 17 10.24 15.96 -17.90
C LEU A 17 11.12 17.22 -17.84
N ASP A 18 12.45 17.04 -17.85
CA ASP A 18 13.43 18.10 -17.62
C ASP A 18 14.61 17.96 -18.60
N GLY A 19 14.36 18.35 -19.86
CA GLY A 19 15.32 18.15 -20.95
C GLY A 19 15.59 16.66 -21.21
N PRO A 20 16.87 16.20 -21.18
CA PRO A 20 17.20 14.78 -21.26
C PRO A 20 16.91 14.01 -19.95
N ASP A 21 16.70 14.72 -18.84
CA ASP A 21 16.46 14.16 -17.52
C ASP A 21 14.96 14.09 -17.18
N TYR A 22 14.65 13.43 -16.05
CA TYR A 22 13.29 13.37 -15.51
C TYR A 22 13.30 13.21 -14.00
N HIS A 23 12.23 13.69 -13.35
CA HIS A 23 12.04 13.58 -11.90
C HIS A 23 10.73 12.84 -11.61
N VAL A 24 10.81 11.77 -10.82
CA VAL A 24 9.65 10.94 -10.48
C VAL A 24 9.13 11.29 -9.10
N SER A 25 7.88 11.73 -9.02
CA SER A 25 7.27 12.06 -7.74
C SER A 25 6.83 10.82 -6.96
N LYS A 26 6.79 10.92 -5.63
CA LYS A 26 6.19 9.87 -4.77
C LYS A 26 4.69 9.67 -5.02
N ARG A 27 4.02 10.65 -5.65
CA ARG A 27 2.62 10.50 -6.11
C ARG A 27 2.48 9.39 -7.14
N LEU A 28 3.47 9.23 -8.04
CA LEU A 28 3.49 8.10 -8.98
C LEU A 28 3.50 6.78 -8.22
N TRP A 29 4.39 6.65 -7.24
CA TRP A 29 4.59 5.41 -6.50
C TRP A 29 3.40 5.08 -5.60
N ALA A 30 2.78 6.10 -5.00
CA ALA A 30 1.51 5.93 -4.30
C ALA A 30 0.39 5.43 -5.23
N LEU A 31 0.27 5.99 -6.44
CA LEU A 31 -0.71 5.51 -7.42
C LEU A 31 -0.36 4.10 -7.92
N ALA A 32 0.93 3.81 -8.12
CA ALA A 32 1.43 2.53 -8.56
C ALA A 32 1.17 1.43 -7.53
N ALA A 33 1.20 1.73 -6.23
CA ALA A 33 0.82 0.80 -5.18
C ALA A 33 -0.57 0.21 -5.43
N TYR A 34 -1.57 1.09 -5.57
CA TYR A 34 -2.94 0.70 -5.87
C TYR A 34 -3.02 -0.01 -7.23
N SER A 35 -2.48 0.58 -8.29
CA SER A 35 -2.65 0.06 -9.65
C SER A 35 -1.94 -1.28 -9.91
N ARG A 36 -0.80 -1.53 -9.26
CA ARG A 36 -0.01 -2.75 -9.47
C ARG A 36 -0.65 -3.94 -8.80
N PHE A 37 -1.22 -3.75 -7.60
CA PHE A 37 -1.67 -4.85 -6.77
C PHE A 37 -3.19 -5.03 -6.74
N ILE A 38 -3.97 -3.98 -7.00
CA ILE A 38 -5.44 -4.04 -7.05
C ILE A 38 -5.84 -4.10 -8.53
N ARG A 39 -6.28 -5.29 -8.98
CA ARG A 39 -6.56 -5.57 -10.39
C ARG A 39 -8.02 -5.27 -10.74
N PRO A 40 -8.33 -5.05 -12.04
CA PRO A 40 -9.70 -4.88 -12.48
C PRO A 40 -10.63 -5.99 -11.96
N GLY A 41 -11.77 -5.60 -11.41
CA GLY A 41 -12.73 -6.52 -10.79
C GLY A 41 -12.42 -6.92 -9.35
N ALA A 42 -11.40 -6.34 -8.71
CA ALA A 42 -11.22 -6.44 -7.27
C ALA A 42 -12.40 -5.79 -6.52
N VAL A 43 -12.70 -6.33 -5.34
CA VAL A 43 -13.75 -5.81 -4.46
C VAL A 43 -13.10 -5.19 -3.23
N ARG A 44 -13.51 -3.96 -2.88
CA ARG A 44 -13.11 -3.32 -1.62
C ARG A 44 -13.78 -4.03 -0.45
N VAL A 45 -13.01 -4.37 0.57
CA VAL A 45 -13.53 -4.95 1.82
C VAL A 45 -13.34 -3.95 2.96
N SER A 46 -14.10 -4.12 4.04
CA SER A 46 -13.93 -3.30 5.24
C SER A 46 -12.54 -3.52 5.84
N ALA A 47 -11.91 -2.43 6.23
CA ALA A 47 -10.66 -2.43 6.97
C ALA A 47 -10.60 -1.19 7.84
N ASP A 48 -10.09 -1.36 9.05
CA ASP A 48 -9.89 -0.31 10.03
C ASP A 48 -8.65 -0.65 10.87
N SER A 49 -7.92 0.36 11.32
CA SER A 49 -6.71 0.19 12.13
C SER A 49 -6.92 0.51 13.62
N GLY A 50 -7.96 1.27 13.98
CA GLY A 50 -8.16 1.85 15.32
C GLY A 50 -7.09 2.85 15.80
N ALA A 51 -5.89 2.82 15.20
CA ALA A 51 -4.79 3.71 15.53
C ALA A 51 -4.99 5.13 14.96
N GLU A 52 -4.73 6.14 15.80
CA GLU A 52 -4.74 7.54 15.40
C GLU A 52 -3.72 7.80 14.28
N GLY A 53 -4.06 8.67 13.33
CA GLY A 53 -3.20 8.98 12.19
C GLY A 53 -2.99 7.85 11.19
N VAL A 54 -3.59 6.67 11.41
CA VAL A 54 -3.54 5.56 10.44
C VAL A 54 -4.84 5.52 9.64
N ARG A 55 -4.70 5.33 8.33
CA ARG A 55 -5.82 5.17 7.38
C ARG A 55 -5.58 3.93 6.54
N THR A 56 -6.58 3.06 6.49
CA THR A 56 -6.43 1.76 5.85
C THR A 56 -7.54 1.51 4.85
N THR A 57 -7.18 1.01 3.68
CA THR A 57 -8.12 0.41 2.73
C THR A 57 -7.67 -0.99 2.37
N ALA A 58 -8.62 -1.87 2.06
CA ALA A 58 -8.31 -3.25 1.72
C ALA A 58 -9.17 -3.75 0.56
N PHE A 59 -8.60 -4.66 -0.23
CA PHE A 59 -9.19 -5.17 -1.46
C PHE A 59 -8.94 -6.66 -1.61
N ARG A 60 -9.90 -7.37 -2.18
CA ARG A 60 -9.78 -8.77 -2.61
C ARG A 60 -9.83 -8.83 -4.13
N ASN A 61 -8.74 -9.29 -4.73
CA ASN A 61 -8.68 -9.58 -6.17
C ASN A 61 -9.46 -10.85 -6.49
N ARG A 62 -9.84 -11.01 -7.77
CA ARG A 62 -10.54 -12.21 -8.26
C ARG A 62 -9.72 -13.49 -8.13
N ASP A 63 -8.39 -13.38 -8.18
CA ASP A 63 -7.45 -14.50 -8.01
C ASP A 63 -7.20 -14.85 -6.53
N GLY A 64 -7.96 -14.27 -5.60
CA GLY A 64 -7.86 -14.52 -4.17
C GLY A 64 -6.83 -13.68 -3.43
N ARG A 65 -5.92 -12.96 -4.14
CA ARG A 65 -4.94 -12.09 -3.47
C ARG A 65 -5.64 -10.98 -2.70
N ARG A 66 -5.16 -10.71 -1.48
CA ARG A 66 -5.65 -9.63 -0.63
C ARG A 66 -4.61 -8.53 -0.56
N VAL A 67 -5.04 -7.29 -0.70
CA VAL A 67 -4.17 -6.11 -0.68
C VAL A 67 -4.66 -5.16 0.39
N LEU A 68 -3.76 -4.70 1.26
CA LEU A 68 -4.01 -3.61 2.19
C LEU A 68 -3.12 -2.43 1.81
N GLU A 69 -3.69 -1.24 1.73
CA GLU A 69 -2.99 0.02 1.58
C GLU A 69 -3.17 0.81 2.88
N ILE A 70 -2.06 1.02 3.59
CA ILE A 70 -2.04 1.54 4.96
C ILE A 70 -1.19 2.82 4.97
N LEU A 71 -1.84 3.96 5.19
CA LEU A 71 -1.19 5.26 5.28
C LEU A 71 -1.02 5.65 6.75
N ASN A 72 0.22 5.85 7.20
CA ASN A 72 0.52 6.53 8.45
C ASN A 72 0.78 8.00 8.17
N THR A 73 -0.12 8.88 8.60
CA THR A 73 0.02 10.33 8.47
C THR A 73 0.77 10.95 9.63
N GLY A 74 1.01 10.23 10.73
CA GLY A 74 1.79 10.69 11.87
C GLY A 74 3.29 10.75 11.56
N GLU A 75 4.04 11.37 12.46
CA GLU A 75 5.51 11.49 12.38
C GLU A 75 6.21 10.26 12.96
N GLU A 76 5.56 9.61 13.93
CA GLU A 76 6.11 8.45 14.61
C GLU A 76 5.72 7.13 13.96
N ALA A 77 6.54 6.11 14.19
CA ALA A 77 6.23 4.75 13.78
C ALA A 77 5.09 4.16 14.60
N VAL A 78 4.19 3.44 13.95
CA VAL A 78 3.08 2.73 14.58
C VAL A 78 3.13 1.26 14.20
N ARG A 79 3.01 0.37 15.19
CA ARG A 79 2.79 -1.05 14.94
C ARG A 79 1.29 -1.32 14.87
N ALA A 80 0.77 -1.63 13.69
CA ALA A 80 -0.63 -1.98 13.50
C ALA A 80 -0.83 -3.50 13.52
N ASP A 81 -1.90 -3.94 14.16
CA ASP A 81 -2.29 -5.35 14.22
C ASP A 81 -3.72 -5.53 13.67
N TYR A 82 -3.82 -6.22 12.52
CA TYR A 82 -5.08 -6.46 11.83
C TYR A 82 -5.58 -7.87 12.10
N ALA A 83 -6.83 -7.99 12.53
CA ALA A 83 -7.55 -9.26 12.53
C ALA A 83 -8.20 -9.49 11.14
N LEU A 84 -7.77 -10.53 10.43
CA LEU A 84 -8.29 -10.87 9.12
C LEU A 84 -9.49 -11.81 9.25
N ARG A 85 -10.68 -11.30 8.91
CA ARG A 85 -11.93 -12.07 8.89
C ARG A 85 -12.31 -12.44 7.46
N GLY A 86 -12.91 -13.62 7.27
CA GLY A 86 -13.40 -14.08 5.96
C GLY A 86 -12.34 -14.67 5.02
N GLY A 87 -11.21 -15.16 5.56
CA GLY A 87 -10.34 -16.09 4.83
C GLY A 87 -10.93 -17.50 4.81
N ALA A 88 -10.50 -18.35 3.86
CA ALA A 88 -10.91 -19.75 3.81
C ALA A 88 -10.82 -20.38 5.21
N SER A 89 -11.91 -21.03 5.61
CA SER A 89 -12.20 -21.50 6.96
C SER A 89 -11.03 -22.29 7.57
N GLY A 90 -10.55 -21.84 8.74
CA GLY A 90 -9.55 -22.54 9.56
C GLY A 90 -8.27 -21.74 9.80
N GLY A 91 -8.26 -20.92 10.87
CA GLY A 91 -7.02 -20.33 11.44
C GLY A 91 -6.03 -19.75 10.43
N GLY A 92 -6.54 -19.05 9.41
CA GLY A 92 -5.90 -18.91 8.10
C GLY A 92 -4.49 -18.34 8.13
N HIS A 93 -3.51 -19.20 7.88
CA HIS A 93 -2.13 -18.79 7.62
C HIS A 93 -2.06 -18.23 6.20
N ALA A 94 -1.42 -17.06 6.05
CA ALA A 94 -1.20 -16.44 4.75
C ALA A 94 0.17 -15.80 4.71
N ARG A 95 0.77 -15.70 3.52
CA ARG A 95 2.10 -15.12 3.33
C ARG A 95 2.08 -14.13 2.19
N GLY A 96 2.97 -13.15 2.29
CA GLY A 96 2.94 -12.04 1.36
C GLY A 96 4.20 -11.21 1.35
N ALA A 97 4.10 -10.07 0.69
CA ALA A 97 5.14 -9.06 0.63
C ALA A 97 4.64 -7.75 1.23
N VAL A 98 5.57 -7.00 1.82
CA VAL A 98 5.34 -5.63 2.31
C VAL A 98 6.14 -4.70 1.41
N TYR A 99 5.48 -3.68 0.88
CA TYR A 99 6.08 -2.61 0.10
C TYR A 99 5.92 -1.28 0.83
N ARG A 100 6.84 -0.35 0.55
CA ARG A 100 6.90 0.97 1.19
C ARG A 100 7.02 2.08 0.16
N THR A 101 6.25 3.14 0.35
CA THR A 101 6.48 4.44 -0.28
C THR A 101 6.55 5.49 0.81
N ASP A 102 7.70 6.15 0.93
CA ASP A 102 8.01 7.24 1.87
C ASP A 102 9.11 8.12 1.25
N GLU A 103 9.79 8.94 2.05
CA GLU A 103 10.87 9.81 1.58
C GLU A 103 11.97 9.03 0.84
N THR A 104 12.40 7.88 1.36
CA THR A 104 13.54 7.12 0.83
C THR A 104 13.15 5.91 -0.02
N HIS A 105 11.89 5.47 0.02
CA HIS A 105 11.38 4.31 -0.71
C HIS A 105 10.34 4.68 -1.78
N ALA A 106 10.37 3.94 -2.89
CA ALA A 106 9.56 4.18 -4.08
C ALA A 106 8.85 2.89 -4.50
N LEU A 107 7.78 2.52 -3.76
CA LEU A 107 7.15 1.19 -3.82
C LEU A 107 8.17 0.05 -3.66
N SER A 108 9.14 0.24 -2.78
CA SER A 108 10.23 -0.71 -2.54
C SER A 108 9.72 -1.89 -1.70
N ARG A 109 10.08 -3.13 -2.04
CA ARG A 109 9.78 -4.29 -1.20
C ARG A 109 10.70 -4.27 0.02
N VAL A 110 10.13 -4.08 1.20
CA VAL A 110 10.87 -3.96 2.47
C VAL A 110 10.76 -5.19 3.36
N GLY A 111 9.90 -6.15 3.01
CA GLY A 111 9.80 -7.38 3.81
C GLY A 111 8.75 -8.37 3.34
N THR A 112 8.46 -9.32 4.22
CA THR A 112 7.41 -10.33 4.04
C THR A 112 6.29 -10.13 5.06
N ALA A 113 5.05 -10.25 4.60
CA ALA A 113 3.90 -10.30 5.48
C ALA A 113 3.58 -11.76 5.84
N ARG A 114 3.17 -11.99 7.08
CA ARG A 114 2.73 -13.30 7.56
C ARG A 114 1.49 -13.11 8.42
N VAL A 115 0.44 -13.87 8.11
CA VAL A 115 -0.73 -14.00 8.98
C VAL A 115 -0.53 -15.24 9.83
N ARG A 116 -0.63 -15.06 11.15
CA ARG A 116 -0.59 -16.13 12.15
C ARG A 116 -1.84 -16.02 13.00
N ASP A 117 -2.55 -17.13 13.18
CA ASP A 117 -3.78 -17.18 13.98
C ASP A 117 -4.81 -16.11 13.56
N GLY A 118 -4.89 -15.85 12.24
CA GLY A 118 -5.77 -14.84 11.67
C GLY A 118 -5.33 -13.38 11.88
N ARG A 119 -4.14 -13.13 12.43
CA ARG A 119 -3.62 -11.79 12.70
C ARG A 119 -2.43 -11.43 11.82
N LEU A 120 -2.39 -10.18 11.38
CA LEU A 120 -1.28 -9.58 10.63
C LEU A 120 -0.75 -8.38 11.43
N ALA A 121 0.48 -8.48 11.92
CA ALA A 121 1.20 -7.35 12.47
C ALA A 121 2.08 -6.69 11.40
N VAL A 122 2.04 -5.37 11.31
CA VAL A 122 2.79 -4.57 10.32
C VAL A 122 3.38 -3.33 11.00
N GLU A 123 4.66 -3.09 10.76
CA GLU A 123 5.32 -1.84 11.15
C GLU A 123 5.03 -0.73 10.14
N LEU A 124 4.60 0.43 10.64
CA LEU A 124 4.24 1.60 9.85
C LEU A 124 5.08 2.81 10.28
N PRO A 125 6.30 3.00 9.74
CA PRO A 125 7.04 4.26 9.81
C PRO A 125 6.16 5.51 9.63
N GLY A 126 6.56 6.61 10.27
CA GLY A 126 5.92 7.90 10.06
C GLY A 126 5.90 8.32 8.59
N ARG A 127 4.91 9.13 8.23
CA ARG A 127 4.77 9.76 6.91
C ARG A 127 4.93 8.78 5.73
N SER A 128 4.25 7.63 5.80
CA SER A 128 4.48 6.56 4.83
C SER A 128 3.21 5.84 4.39
N LEU A 129 3.25 5.33 3.15
CA LEU A 129 2.29 4.38 2.62
C LEU A 129 2.92 2.97 2.63
N THR A 130 2.26 2.05 3.31
CA THR A 130 2.62 0.63 3.38
C THR A 130 1.61 -0.19 2.62
N THR A 131 2.09 -0.95 1.64
CA THR A 131 1.26 -1.87 0.86
C THR A 131 1.56 -3.30 1.24
N VAL A 132 0.56 -4.01 1.75
CA VAL A 132 0.67 -5.43 2.09
C VAL A 132 -0.06 -6.25 1.06
N VAL A 133 0.62 -7.20 0.42
CA VAL A 133 0.05 -8.09 -0.58
C VAL A 133 0.14 -9.52 -0.08
N LEU A 134 -1.01 -10.09 0.31
CA LEU A 134 -1.14 -11.46 0.80
C LEU A 134 -1.61 -12.40 -0.30
N ARG A 135 -1.03 -13.60 -0.30
CA ARG A 135 -1.48 -14.77 -1.05
C ARG A 135 -2.19 -15.73 -0.11
#